data_AF-A0AAV9W7Q7-F1
#
_entry.id   AF-A0AAV9W7Q7-F1
#
_cell.length_a   1.000
_cell.length_b   1.000
_cell.length_c   1.000
_cell.angle_alpha   90.00
_cell.angle_beta   90.00
_cell.angle_gamma   90.00
#
_symmetry.space_group_name_H-M   'P 1'
#
loop_
_entity.id
_entity.type
_entity.pdbx_description
1 polymer ?
#
loop_
_entity_poly.entity_id
_entity_poly.type
_entity_poly.pdbx_seq_one_letter_code
_entity_poly.pdbx_strand_id
1 'polypeptide(L)'
;MQLSKLAFLLPLVATVLAAAVPAENSGVSMATEDLNILDKRACKSNGCSCARGTSAGIYCGRCSAVKSFGRGGKSNDAYQCNSNGDCFS
;
A
#
# COMPACT_ATOMS: atom_id res chain seq x y z
N MET A 1 -26.39 -50.07 -2.91
CA MET A 1 -26.31 -51.05 -1.79
C MET A 1 -24.86 -51.49 -1.72
N GLN A 2 -24.11 -51.50 -0.63
CA GLN A 2 -24.28 -51.20 0.79
C GLN A 2 -22.82 -51.04 1.32
N LEU A 3 -22.52 -50.01 2.13
CA LEU A 3 -22.31 -50.15 3.58
C LEU A 3 -21.26 -51.22 3.89
N SER A 4 -20.06 -50.90 4.37
CA SER A 4 -19.85 -50.52 5.78
C SER A 4 -18.34 -50.48 6.03
N LYS A 5 -17.79 -49.35 6.50
CA LYS A 5 -17.57 -48.98 7.91
C LYS A 5 -16.24 -49.48 8.46
N LEU A 6 -15.56 -48.52 9.10
CA LEU A 6 -14.60 -48.67 10.21
C LEU A 6 -13.27 -49.25 9.74
N ALA A 7 -12.12 -48.73 10.12
CA ALA A 7 -11.67 -47.89 11.21
C ALA A 7 -10.15 -47.78 10.91
N PHE A 8 -9.36 -46.77 11.19
CA PHE A 8 -9.36 -45.75 12.22
C PHE A 8 -8.03 -45.01 11.97
N LEU A 9 -8.00 -43.72 12.31
CA LEU A 9 -6.81 -43.06 12.85
C LEU A 9 -5.53 -43.05 11.99
N LEU A 10 -5.51 -42.23 10.95
CA LEU A 10 -4.27 -41.48 10.70
C LEU A 10 -4.27 -40.31 11.69
N PRO A 11 -3.31 -40.27 12.64
CA PRO A 11 -3.34 -39.30 13.71
C PRO A 11 -3.16 -37.92 13.13
N LEU A 12 -3.99 -37.04 13.69
CA LEU A 12 -4.05 -35.61 13.50
C LEU A 12 -2.72 -34.98 13.92
N VAL A 13 -1.73 -34.91 13.04
CA VAL A 13 -0.53 -34.12 13.30
C VAL A 13 -0.81 -32.69 12.84
N ALA A 14 -1.63 -31.99 13.63
CA ALA A 14 -1.73 -30.54 13.57
C ALA A 14 -0.49 -29.96 14.25
N THR A 15 0.63 -29.86 13.53
CA THR A 15 1.73 -28.98 13.93
C THR A 15 1.30 -27.54 13.71
N VAL A 16 0.54 -27.00 14.66
CA VAL A 16 0.35 -25.56 14.79
C VAL A 16 1.65 -25.03 15.40
N LEU A 17 2.55 -24.53 14.54
CA LEU A 17 3.61 -23.67 15.01
C LEU A 17 2.94 -22.37 15.46
N ALA A 18 2.71 -22.25 16.77
CA ALA A 18 2.38 -20.97 17.39
C ALA A 18 3.65 -20.11 17.35
N ALA A 19 3.91 -19.49 16.20
CA ALA A 19 4.69 -18.27 16.17
C ALA A 19 3.84 -17.21 16.85
N ALA A 20 3.92 -17.15 18.17
CA ALA A 20 3.54 -15.97 18.94
C ALA A 20 4.50 -14.86 18.51
N VAL A 21 4.21 -14.22 17.38
CA VAL A 21 4.66 -12.85 17.20
C VAL A 21 3.91 -12.07 18.27
N PRO A 22 4.58 -11.32 19.16
CA PRO A 22 3.86 -10.28 19.84
C PRO A 22 3.21 -9.47 18.73
N ALA A 23 1.89 -9.31 18.81
CA ALA A 23 1.24 -8.21 18.13
C ALA A 23 1.85 -6.96 18.77
N GLU A 24 3.01 -6.56 18.26
CA GLU A 24 3.42 -5.18 18.35
C GLU A 24 2.35 -4.48 17.53
N ASN A 25 1.32 -4.06 18.24
CA ASN A 25 0.56 -2.91 17.88
C ASN A 25 1.62 -1.82 17.65
N SER A 26 2.18 -1.77 16.45
CA SER A 26 2.64 -0.54 15.83
C SER A 26 1.39 0.29 15.56
N GLY A 27 0.65 0.55 16.64
CA GLY A 27 -0.23 1.66 16.78
C GLY A 27 0.73 2.82 16.76
N VAL A 28 1.06 3.24 15.54
CA VAL A 28 1.04 4.68 15.29
C VAL A 28 -0.38 5.07 15.65
N SER A 29 -0.58 5.36 16.94
CA SER A 29 -1.69 6.15 17.39
C SER A 29 -1.49 7.44 16.61
N MET A 30 -2.24 7.59 15.52
CA MET A 30 -2.41 8.86 14.86
C MET A 30 -3.00 9.74 15.94
N ALA A 31 -2.11 10.43 16.66
CA ALA A 31 -2.52 11.44 17.60
C ALA A 31 -3.42 12.36 16.79
N THR A 32 -4.68 12.47 17.18
CA THR A 32 -5.60 13.49 16.70
C THR A 32 -5.15 14.81 17.31
N GLU A 33 -3.89 15.18 17.10
CA GLU A 33 -3.39 16.53 17.30
C GLU A 33 -3.73 17.24 16.01
N ASP A 34 -4.69 18.16 16.12
CA ASP A 34 -5.14 19.10 15.10
C ASP A 34 -4.56 18.88 13.69
N LEU A 35 -5.27 18.10 12.86
CA LEU A 35 -4.97 17.95 11.43
C LEU A 35 -4.96 19.29 10.67
N ASN A 36 -5.39 20.38 11.32
CA ASN A 36 -5.38 21.75 10.81
C ASN A 36 -4.00 22.44 10.89
N ILE A 37 -3.00 21.84 11.56
CA ILE A 37 -1.64 22.42 11.69
C ILE A 37 -0.58 21.60 10.95
N LEU A 38 -0.95 20.57 10.19
CA LEU A 38 0.02 19.94 9.29
C LEU A 38 0.25 20.88 8.11
N ASP A 39 1.46 21.43 8.05
CA ASP A 39 1.93 22.14 6.86
C ASP A 39 1.68 21.27 5.64
N LYS A 40 0.93 21.83 4.68
CA LYS A 40 0.74 21.18 3.38
C LYS A 40 2.14 20.96 2.83
N ARG A 41 2.51 19.68 2.61
CA ARG A 41 3.79 19.36 1.96
C ARG A 41 3.86 20.20 0.70
N ALA A 42 4.83 21.12 0.65
CA ALA A 42 5.04 22.01 -0.48
C ALA A 42 5.70 21.22 -1.62
N CYS A 43 5.01 20.19 -2.12
CA CYS A 43 5.44 19.46 -3.29
C CYS A 43 5.39 20.44 -4.46
N LYS A 44 6.55 20.73 -5.03
CA LYS A 44 6.65 21.61 -6.20
C LYS A 44 6.33 20.78 -7.42
N SER A 45 5.51 21.33 -8.32
CA SER A 45 5.38 20.68 -9.63
C SER A 45 6.73 20.78 -10.33
N ASN A 46 7.31 19.63 -10.64
CA ASN A 46 8.52 19.51 -11.46
C ASN A 46 8.19 19.22 -12.93
N GLY A 47 6.91 19.29 -13.31
CA GLY A 47 6.41 18.95 -14.65
C GLY A 47 6.24 17.45 -14.90
N CYS A 48 6.15 16.64 -13.85
CA CYS A 48 5.75 15.25 -13.98
C CYS A 48 4.27 15.16 -14.42
N SER A 49 3.85 14.03 -14.99
CA SER A 49 2.46 13.80 -15.39
C SER A 49 1.99 12.39 -15.07
N CYS A 50 0.73 12.24 -14.68
CA CYS A 50 0.04 10.97 -14.48
C CYS A 50 -1.01 10.72 -15.57
N ALA A 51 -1.45 9.47 -15.70
CA ALA A 51 -2.53 9.09 -16.59
C ALA A 51 -3.82 9.81 -16.15
N ARG A 52 -4.59 10.36 -17.08
CA ARG A 52 -5.92 10.90 -16.76
C ARG A 52 -6.82 9.82 -16.18
N GLY A 53 -7.61 10.17 -15.17
CA GLY A 53 -8.45 9.22 -14.46
C GLY A 53 -7.70 8.34 -13.45
N THR A 54 -6.40 8.54 -13.25
CA THR A 54 -5.69 7.97 -12.09
C THR A 54 -6.31 8.52 -10.81
N SER A 55 -6.60 7.65 -9.85
CA SER A 55 -7.10 8.08 -8.54
C SER A 55 -6.10 9.02 -7.86
N ALA A 56 -6.58 10.02 -7.13
CA ALA A 56 -5.68 10.87 -6.37
C ALA A 56 -4.93 10.05 -5.32
N GLY A 57 -3.60 10.15 -5.30
CA GLY A 57 -2.78 9.30 -4.43
C GLY A 57 -1.28 9.43 -4.69
N ILE A 58 -0.49 8.78 -3.83
CA ILE A 58 0.96 8.65 -4.00
C ILE A 58 1.26 7.38 -4.80
N TYR A 59 2.10 7.51 -5.81
CA TYR A 59 2.51 6.42 -6.70
C TYR A 59 4.03 6.33 -6.74
N CYS A 60 4.54 5.12 -6.66
CA CYS A 60 5.95 4.82 -6.87
C CYS A 60 6.28 4.88 -8.37
N GLY A 61 7.32 5.64 -8.73
CA GLY A 61 7.74 6.08 -10.07
C GLY A 61 7.15 5.37 -11.28
N ARG A 62 7.93 4.65 -12.09
CA ARG A 62 7.47 4.15 -13.41
C ARG A 62 6.43 3.03 -13.28
N CYS A 63 5.19 3.41 -13.01
CA CYS A 63 4.03 2.53 -12.99
C CYS A 63 3.02 2.96 -14.07
N SER A 64 1.90 2.25 -14.17
CA SER A 64 0.83 2.60 -15.13
C SER A 64 0.25 4.00 -14.91
N ALA A 65 0.34 4.51 -13.67
CA ALA A 65 -0.14 5.83 -13.27
C ALA A 65 0.80 6.96 -13.71
N VAL A 66 2.08 6.94 -13.37
CA VAL A 66 3.02 8.02 -13.69
C VAL A 66 3.55 7.86 -15.12
N LYS A 67 3.25 8.82 -16.00
CA LYS A 67 3.65 8.81 -17.41
C LYS A 67 4.99 9.51 -17.66
N SER A 68 5.30 10.53 -16.87
CA SER A 68 6.52 11.34 -16.96
C SER A 68 6.98 11.72 -15.57
N PHE A 69 8.30 11.76 -15.36
CA PHE A 69 8.92 12.12 -14.07
C PHE A 69 9.17 13.61 -13.91
N GLY A 70 9.01 14.40 -14.97
CA GLY A 70 9.37 15.82 -14.94
C GLY A 70 10.88 16.04 -14.77
N ARG A 71 11.25 17.28 -14.44
CA ARG A 71 12.66 17.67 -14.29
C ARG A 71 13.24 17.09 -13.00
N GLY A 72 14.33 16.34 -13.14
CA GLY A 72 15.08 15.76 -12.01
C GLY A 72 14.44 14.53 -11.35
N GLY A 73 13.24 14.13 -11.79
CA GLY A 73 12.56 12.95 -11.26
C GLY A 73 13.12 11.64 -11.80
N LYS A 74 13.00 10.57 -11.01
CA LYS A 74 13.51 9.23 -11.28
C LYS A 74 12.41 8.18 -11.15
N SER A 75 12.65 7.02 -11.76
CA SER A 75 11.72 5.87 -11.73
C SER A 75 11.41 5.31 -10.35
N ASN A 76 12.16 5.73 -9.35
CA ASN A 76 12.16 5.24 -7.98
C ASN A 76 11.77 6.35 -6.98
N ASP A 77 11.37 7.53 -7.47
CA ASP A 77 10.79 8.59 -6.66
C ASP A 77 9.29 8.33 -6.43
N ALA A 78 8.70 9.09 -5.51
CA ALA A 78 7.26 9.06 -5.25
C ALA A 78 6.59 10.29 -5.89
N TYR A 79 5.46 10.05 -6.56
CA TYR A 79 4.69 11.08 -7.26
C TYR A 79 3.28 11.15 -6.69
N GLN A 80 2.86 12.33 -6.28
CA GLN A 80 1.49 12.62 -5.91
C GLN A 80 0.69 12.93 -7.18
N CYS A 81 -0.12 11.98 -7.66
CA CYS A 81 -1.02 12.18 -8.79
C CYS A 81 -2.35 12.79 -8.33
N ASN A 82 -2.96 13.58 -9.21
CA ASN A 82 -4.37 13.98 -9.13
C ASN A 82 -5.19 13.35 -10.27
N SER A 83 -6.52 13.46 -10.19
CA SER A 83 -7.43 12.92 -11.20
C SER A 83 -7.31 13.60 -12.58
N ASN A 84 -6.77 14.82 -12.63
CA ASN A 84 -6.57 15.59 -13.86
C ASN A 84 -5.34 15.13 -14.66
N GLY A 85 -4.48 14.29 -14.07
CA GLY A 85 -3.24 13.81 -14.68
C GLY A 85 -2.03 14.69 -14.38
N ASP A 86 -2.13 15.66 -13.48
CA ASP A 86 -0.97 16.37 -12.97
C ASP A 86 -0.31 15.56 -11.86
N CYS A 87 0.98 15.80 -11.63
CA CYS A 87 1.60 15.37 -10.40
C CYS A 87 2.59 16.35 -9.80
N PHE A 88 2.91 16.04 -8.55
CA PHE A 88 3.88 16.73 -7.72
C PHE A 88 4.86 15.69 -7.18
N SER A 89 6.15 16.04 -7.17
CA SER A 89 7.24 15.17 -6.74
C SER A 89 7.99 15.78 -5.56
#